data_AF-A0A2V8LH33-F1
#
_entry.id   AF-A0A2V8LH33-F1
#
_cell.length_a   1.000
_cell.length_b   1.000
_cell.length_c   1.000
_cell.angle_alpha   90.00
_cell.angle_beta   90.00
_cell.angle_gamma   90.00
#
_symmetry.space_group_name_H-M   'P 1'
#
loop_
_entity.id
_entity.type
_entity.pdbx_description
1 polymer ?
#
loop_
_entity_poly.entity_id
_entity_poly.type
_entity_poly.pdbx_seq_one_letter_code
_entity_poly.pdbx_strand_id
1 'polypeptide(L)'
;MTHPQIAGFAREAKTNEPPVRTIEGHRTKLSRTMHGFSYDPIHDEIVVNSPLTQAILTFRGSVNGEEPPVRVIQGPKTKILGADTGALNTVTADPEHNEIFLPVGNGLRGRGAGSLQGVYVFDRLADGDVAPKRVLAGPDTLINSPTPQSAVDPIHNLLVVKSGGALLIFDREASGNTKPLRVIKGPKTGGFGGGQIAVYPEKGWILTNSRDDWAVWSVMDDGDVAPRWKIPVKELVGGGRQNAGIAIIPKFKEIMIACSQMNKVVTFYFPELFE
;
A
#
# COMPACT_ATOMS: atom_id res chain seq x y z
N MET A 1 -26.07 -12.21 0.84
CA MET A 1 -25.22 -11.42 1.75
C MET A 1 -23.87 -11.28 1.07
N THR A 2 -23.33 -10.08 0.94
CA THR A 2 -21.96 -9.89 0.43
C THR A 2 -20.98 -10.28 1.51
N HIS A 3 -20.11 -11.24 1.22
CA HIS A 3 -19.01 -11.63 2.10
C HIS A 3 -17.74 -10.84 1.70
N PRO A 4 -16.83 -10.54 2.63
CA PRO A 4 -15.55 -9.94 2.28
C PRO A 4 -14.81 -10.86 1.31
N GLN A 5 -14.31 -10.30 0.20
CA GLN A 5 -13.66 -11.08 -0.84
C GLN A 5 -12.43 -10.36 -1.40
N ILE A 6 -11.44 -11.15 -1.82
CA ILE A 6 -10.45 -10.73 -2.81
C ILE A 6 -10.81 -11.44 -4.11
N ALA A 7 -10.97 -10.69 -5.19
CA ALA A 7 -11.38 -11.22 -6.48
C ALA A 7 -10.27 -11.01 -7.51
N GLY A 8 -9.95 -12.06 -8.25
CA GLY A 8 -9.04 -12.04 -9.39
C GLY A 8 -9.84 -11.98 -10.70
N PHE A 9 -9.48 -11.06 -11.58
CA PHE A 9 -10.07 -10.91 -12.91
C PHE A 9 -9.00 -11.15 -13.97
N ALA A 10 -9.40 -11.54 -15.18
CA ALA A 10 -8.49 -11.48 -16.31
C ALA A 10 -8.04 -10.03 -16.52
N ARG A 11 -6.78 -9.81 -16.90
CA ARG A 11 -6.22 -8.46 -17.15
C ARG A 11 -7.03 -7.68 -18.18
N GLU A 12 -7.54 -8.38 -19.18
CA GLU A 12 -8.32 -7.83 -20.30
C GLU A 12 -9.83 -7.88 -20.05
N ALA A 13 -10.25 -8.26 -18.84
CA ALA A 13 -11.66 -8.35 -18.48
C ALA A 13 -12.37 -7.01 -18.72
N LYS A 14 -13.51 -7.08 -19.41
CA LYS A 14 -14.35 -5.93 -19.71
C LYS A 14 -15.57 -5.88 -18.78
N THR A 15 -16.54 -5.05 -19.16
CA THR A 15 -17.76 -4.80 -18.39
C THR A 15 -18.48 -6.10 -18.00
N ASN A 16 -18.70 -6.27 -16.70
CA ASN A 16 -19.46 -7.38 -16.10
C ASN A 16 -18.87 -8.78 -16.32
N GLU A 17 -17.60 -8.92 -16.68
CA GLU A 17 -16.95 -10.23 -16.65
C GLU A 17 -16.79 -10.72 -15.20
N PRO A 18 -17.14 -11.98 -14.89
CA PRO A 18 -17.01 -12.50 -13.55
C PRO A 18 -15.53 -12.69 -13.17
N PRO A 19 -15.21 -12.70 -11.87
CA PRO A 19 -13.87 -13.04 -11.44
C PRO A 19 -13.52 -14.47 -11.86
N VAL A 20 -12.28 -14.68 -12.30
CA VAL A 20 -11.73 -16.01 -12.59
C VAL A 20 -11.36 -16.77 -11.31
N ARG A 21 -11.33 -16.05 -10.18
CA ARG A 21 -10.88 -16.53 -8.88
C ARG A 21 -11.44 -15.67 -7.77
N THR A 22 -11.86 -16.27 -6.67
CA THR A 22 -12.30 -15.56 -5.47
C THR A 22 -11.59 -16.13 -4.25
N ILE A 23 -11.32 -15.29 -3.26
CA ILE A 23 -10.86 -15.68 -1.93
C ILE A 23 -11.92 -15.13 -0.99
N GLU A 24 -12.73 -16.00 -0.43
CA GLU A 24 -13.91 -15.61 0.35
C GLU A 24 -14.34 -16.71 1.33
N GLY A 25 -15.26 -16.38 2.23
CA GLY A 25 -15.76 -17.32 3.23
C GLY A 25 -14.99 -17.27 4.55
N HIS A 26 -15.52 -17.95 5.57
CA HIS A 26 -15.08 -17.80 6.95
C HIS A 26 -13.65 -18.30 7.19
N ARG A 27 -13.25 -19.41 6.56
CA ARG A 27 -11.91 -19.98 6.79
C ARG A 27 -10.78 -19.09 6.28
N THR A 28 -11.05 -18.18 5.34
CA THR A 28 -10.06 -17.22 4.84
C THR A 28 -9.64 -16.19 5.90
N LYS A 29 -10.44 -16.02 6.96
CA LYS A 29 -10.27 -14.98 8.00
C LYS A 29 -10.28 -13.55 7.45
N LEU A 30 -10.68 -13.35 6.19
CA LEU A 30 -10.88 -12.02 5.63
C LEU A 30 -11.95 -11.28 6.45
N SER A 31 -11.65 -10.03 6.80
CA SER A 31 -12.56 -9.18 7.54
C SER A 31 -13.26 -8.20 6.59
N ARG A 32 -14.42 -7.69 7.01
CA ARG A 32 -15.18 -6.67 6.24
C ARG A 32 -14.39 -5.40 5.92
N THR A 33 -13.30 -5.17 6.63
CA THR A 33 -12.40 -4.04 6.40
C THR A 33 -11.04 -4.60 6.01
N MET A 34 -10.69 -4.46 4.74
CA MET A 34 -9.40 -4.76 4.13
C MET A 34 -9.12 -3.66 3.12
N HIS A 35 -8.17 -2.78 3.45
CA HIS A 35 -7.93 -1.57 2.65
C HIS A 35 -6.81 -1.75 1.61
N GLY A 36 -6.04 -2.83 1.71
CA GLY A 36 -4.95 -3.13 0.81
C GLY A 36 -4.52 -4.59 0.88
N PHE A 37 -3.70 -4.96 -0.09
CA PHE A 37 -2.90 -6.18 -0.10
C PHE A 37 -1.68 -5.94 -0.99
N SER A 38 -0.67 -6.78 -0.85
CA SER A 38 0.51 -6.83 -1.69
C SER A 38 0.68 -8.25 -2.23
N TYR A 39 1.23 -8.37 -3.42
CA TYR A 39 1.60 -9.65 -4.00
C TYR A 39 3.13 -9.79 -3.96
N ASP A 40 3.60 -10.91 -3.44
CA ASP A 40 4.98 -11.36 -3.49
C ASP A 40 5.15 -12.25 -4.73
N PRO A 41 5.76 -11.74 -5.82
CA PRO A 41 5.96 -12.51 -7.04
C PRO A 41 7.09 -13.54 -6.95
N ILE A 42 7.99 -13.45 -5.96
CA ILE A 42 9.13 -14.37 -5.82
C ILE A 42 8.66 -15.67 -5.16
N HIS A 43 7.81 -15.57 -4.15
CA HIS A 43 7.32 -16.72 -3.38
C HIS A 43 5.91 -17.16 -3.75
N ASP A 44 5.26 -16.44 -4.67
CA ASP A 44 3.85 -16.60 -5.04
C ASP A 44 2.97 -16.53 -3.78
N GLU A 45 2.88 -15.35 -3.17
CA GLU A 45 2.08 -15.13 -1.94
C GLU A 45 1.29 -13.82 -2.00
N ILE A 46 0.10 -13.82 -1.39
CA ILE A 46 -0.74 -12.63 -1.22
C ILE A 46 -0.70 -12.24 0.24
N VAL A 47 -0.22 -11.03 0.55
CA VAL A 47 -0.15 -10.48 1.91
C VAL A 47 -1.24 -9.44 2.08
N VAL A 48 -2.12 -9.63 3.08
CA VAL A 48 -3.33 -8.83 3.28
C VAL A 48 -3.32 -8.24 4.68
N ASN A 49 -3.49 -6.92 4.79
CA ASN A 49 -3.72 -6.29 6.10
C ASN A 49 -5.19 -6.42 6.51
N SER A 50 -5.40 -6.66 7.81
CA SER A 50 -6.74 -6.76 8.39
C SER A 50 -6.85 -5.83 9.61
N PRO A 51 -7.25 -4.55 9.41
CA PRO A 51 -7.35 -3.55 10.49
C PRO A 51 -8.21 -3.98 11.66
N LEU A 52 -9.40 -4.53 11.41
CA LEU A 52 -10.36 -4.86 12.46
C LEU A 52 -9.92 -6.04 13.32
N THR A 53 -9.24 -7.01 12.72
CA THR A 53 -8.69 -8.15 13.45
C THR A 53 -7.24 -7.91 13.88
N GLN A 54 -6.67 -6.76 13.53
CA GLN A 54 -5.31 -6.35 13.88
C GLN A 54 -4.28 -7.41 13.45
N ALA A 55 -4.42 -7.88 12.21
CA ALA A 55 -3.65 -9.00 11.69
C ALA A 55 -3.03 -8.70 10.33
N ILE A 56 -1.97 -9.45 10.01
CA ILE A 56 -1.48 -9.66 8.65
C ILE A 56 -1.81 -11.11 8.29
N LEU A 57 -2.51 -11.30 7.17
CA LEU A 57 -2.85 -12.61 6.62
C LEU A 57 -1.98 -12.86 5.40
N THR A 58 -1.34 -14.02 5.33
CA THR A 58 -0.60 -14.42 4.13
C THR A 58 -1.24 -15.66 3.53
N PHE A 59 -1.53 -15.60 2.24
CA PHE A 59 -2.09 -16.71 1.47
C PHE A 59 -1.10 -17.15 0.40
N ARG A 60 -1.21 -18.41 -0.05
CA ARG A 60 -0.55 -18.84 -1.28
C ARG A 60 -1.09 -18.03 -2.45
N GLY A 61 -0.25 -17.73 -3.41
CA GLY A 61 -0.60 -17.02 -4.62
C GLY A 61 -1.55 -17.79 -5.50
N SER A 62 -1.73 -19.11 -5.30
CA SER A 62 -2.74 -19.95 -5.94
C SER A 62 -4.09 -20.10 -5.19
N VAL A 63 -4.23 -19.59 -3.97
CA VAL A 63 -5.41 -19.77 -3.08
C VAL A 63 -6.77 -19.50 -3.77
N ASN A 64 -7.76 -20.40 -3.74
CA ASN A 64 -9.08 -20.14 -4.36
C ASN A 64 -10.23 -20.63 -3.48
N GLY A 65 -11.36 -19.92 -3.52
CA GLY A 65 -12.50 -20.14 -2.66
C GLY A 65 -12.19 -19.91 -1.19
N GLU A 66 -12.65 -20.83 -0.33
CA GLU A 66 -12.59 -20.72 1.13
C GLU A 66 -11.37 -21.44 1.73
N GLU A 67 -10.18 -21.15 1.19
CA GLU A 67 -8.92 -21.69 1.71
C GLU A 67 -8.34 -20.78 2.82
N PRO A 68 -7.79 -21.35 3.91
CA PRO A 68 -7.22 -20.56 4.99
C PRO A 68 -5.88 -19.90 4.61
N PRO A 69 -5.49 -18.80 5.28
CA PRO A 69 -4.15 -18.24 5.15
C PRO A 69 -3.10 -19.25 5.63
N VAL A 70 -1.94 -19.26 4.97
CA VAL A 70 -0.79 -20.10 5.36
C VAL A 70 -0.03 -19.54 6.55
N ARG A 71 -0.15 -18.24 6.83
CA ARG A 71 0.39 -17.56 8.02
C ARG A 71 -0.52 -16.44 8.49
N VAL A 72 -0.56 -16.23 9.79
CA VAL A 72 -1.34 -15.17 10.46
C VAL A 72 -0.48 -14.52 11.53
N ILE A 73 -0.05 -13.27 11.28
CA ILE A 73 0.61 -12.45 12.29
C ILE A 73 -0.48 -11.70 13.04
N GLN A 74 -0.73 -12.08 14.29
CA GLN A 74 -1.80 -11.50 15.11
C GLN A 74 -1.53 -11.72 16.60
N GLY A 75 -1.84 -10.71 17.42
CA GLY A 75 -1.73 -10.79 18.87
C GLY A 75 -1.07 -9.57 19.51
N PRO A 76 -1.03 -9.48 20.84
CA PRO A 76 -0.55 -8.31 21.56
C PRO A 76 0.95 -8.01 21.34
N LYS A 77 1.81 -9.02 21.13
CA LYS A 77 3.24 -8.81 20.87
C LYS A 77 3.48 -8.17 19.51
N THR A 78 2.58 -8.36 18.55
CA THR A 78 2.66 -7.72 17.22
C THR A 78 2.61 -6.21 17.30
N LYS A 79 2.00 -5.66 18.37
CA LYS A 79 1.73 -4.22 18.55
C LYS A 79 0.89 -3.61 17.41
N ILE A 80 0.30 -4.44 16.54
CA ILE A 80 -0.61 -3.98 15.49
C ILE A 80 -1.86 -3.46 16.19
N LEU A 81 -2.13 -2.16 16.03
CA LEU A 81 -3.39 -1.57 16.46
C LEU A 81 -4.06 -0.97 15.23
N GLY A 82 -5.06 -1.70 14.76
CA GLY A 82 -5.90 -1.31 13.65
C GLY A 82 -7.28 -0.85 14.13
N ALA A 83 -7.94 -0.06 13.28
CA ALA A 83 -9.33 0.37 13.43
C ALA A 83 -10.01 0.33 12.07
N ASP A 84 -11.35 0.33 12.06
CA ASP A 84 -12.19 0.32 10.86
C ASP A 84 -11.99 1.55 9.95
N THR A 85 -11.36 2.61 10.46
CA THR A 85 -11.16 3.89 9.79
C THR A 85 -9.77 4.07 9.17
N GLY A 86 -9.10 2.98 8.77
CA GLY A 86 -7.90 3.05 7.92
C GLY A 86 -6.56 3.16 8.65
N ALA A 87 -6.50 2.76 9.92
CA ALA A 87 -5.25 2.70 10.69
C ALA A 87 -4.18 1.79 10.04
N LEU A 88 -4.59 0.81 9.23
CA LEU A 88 -3.73 -0.01 8.36
C LEU A 88 -4.30 0.07 6.94
N ASN A 89 -3.86 1.03 6.12
CA ASN A 89 -4.42 1.20 4.76
C ASN A 89 -3.68 0.39 3.70
N THR A 90 -2.41 0.08 3.93
CA THR A 90 -1.56 -0.68 3.01
C THR A 90 -0.76 -1.72 3.78
N VAL A 91 -0.28 -2.72 3.06
CA VAL A 91 0.79 -3.62 3.48
C VAL A 91 1.70 -3.80 2.27
N THR A 92 3.00 -3.84 2.49
CA THR A 92 3.99 -3.97 1.41
C THR A 92 4.87 -5.17 1.72
N ALA A 93 4.88 -6.17 0.83
CA ALA A 93 5.89 -7.23 0.88
C ALA A 93 7.17 -6.73 0.19
N ASP A 94 8.30 -7.00 0.81
CA ASP A 94 9.65 -6.88 0.24
C ASP A 94 10.21 -8.30 0.11
N PRO A 95 9.92 -8.97 -1.01
CA PRO A 95 10.22 -10.38 -1.16
C PRO A 95 11.71 -10.66 -1.31
N GLU A 96 12.47 -9.70 -1.85
CA GLU A 96 13.92 -9.81 -2.00
C GLU A 96 14.64 -9.88 -0.65
N HIS A 97 14.07 -9.23 0.38
CA HIS A 97 14.66 -9.18 1.72
C HIS A 97 13.89 -9.97 2.78
N ASN A 98 12.84 -10.70 2.41
CA ASN A 98 11.94 -11.44 3.31
C ASN A 98 11.32 -10.57 4.41
N GLU A 99 10.79 -9.40 4.05
CA GLU A 99 10.18 -8.48 5.00
C GLU A 99 8.76 -8.05 4.60
N ILE A 100 7.95 -7.72 5.60
CA ILE A 100 6.62 -7.13 5.43
C ILE A 100 6.59 -5.81 6.16
N PHE A 101 6.29 -4.73 5.43
CA PHE A 101 6.14 -3.39 5.96
C PHE A 101 4.66 -3.09 6.15
N LEU A 102 4.28 -2.79 7.40
CA LEU A 102 2.93 -2.43 7.80
C LEU A 102 2.92 -1.02 8.39
N PRO A 103 2.45 -0.01 7.64
CA PRO A 103 2.15 1.30 8.18
C PRO A 103 1.04 1.21 9.22
N VAL A 104 1.32 1.73 10.42
CA VAL A 104 0.38 1.80 11.54
C VAL A 104 0.08 3.26 11.83
N GLY A 105 -1.20 3.62 11.78
CA GLY A 105 -1.72 4.93 12.15
C GLY A 105 -2.80 4.85 13.22
N ASN A 106 -3.36 6.00 13.59
CA ASN A 106 -4.43 6.11 14.60
C ASN A 106 -5.86 6.05 14.00
N GLY A 107 -5.97 5.81 12.69
CA GLY A 107 -7.25 5.82 11.97
C GLY A 107 -7.91 7.19 11.90
N LEU A 108 -8.87 7.36 10.99
CA LEU A 108 -9.69 8.57 10.98
C LEU A 108 -10.55 8.64 12.25
N ARG A 109 -10.82 9.86 12.72
CA ARG A 109 -11.62 10.13 13.92
C ARG A 109 -11.02 9.58 15.23
N GLY A 110 -9.72 9.26 15.25
CA GLY A 110 -8.99 8.81 16.44
C GLY A 110 -9.39 7.44 16.97
N ARG A 111 -10.04 6.60 16.16
CA ARG A 111 -10.57 5.29 16.59
C ARG A 111 -9.53 4.17 16.67
N GLY A 112 -8.35 4.38 16.11
CA GLY A 112 -7.16 3.52 16.29
C GLY A 112 -6.19 4.10 17.30
N ALA A 113 -6.62 5.00 18.19
CA ALA A 113 -5.75 5.60 19.20
C ALA A 113 -5.09 4.54 20.09
N GLY A 114 -3.79 4.70 20.32
CA GLY A 114 -2.99 3.83 21.18
C GLY A 114 -1.79 3.20 20.48
N SER A 115 -1.75 3.19 19.13
CA SER A 115 -0.55 2.83 18.38
C SER A 115 0.44 3.98 18.32
N LEU A 116 1.71 3.60 18.34
CA LEU A 116 2.76 4.49 17.90
C LEU A 116 2.68 4.59 16.37
N GLN A 117 2.37 5.78 15.85
CA GLN A 117 2.31 6.01 14.41
C GLN A 117 3.68 5.75 13.79
N GLY A 118 3.73 4.95 12.73
CA GLY A 118 5.00 4.52 12.17
C GLY A 118 4.86 3.42 11.12
N VAL A 119 5.99 2.78 10.81
CA VAL A 119 6.04 1.58 9.97
C VAL A 119 6.61 0.44 10.79
N TYR A 120 5.84 -0.63 10.89
CA TYR A 120 6.18 -1.82 11.65
C TYR A 120 6.63 -2.87 10.64
N VAL A 121 7.82 -3.42 10.85
CA VAL A 121 8.41 -4.38 9.93
C VAL A 121 8.41 -5.75 10.56
N PHE A 122 7.87 -6.72 9.85
CA PHE A 122 7.84 -8.12 10.25
C PHE A 122 8.69 -8.95 9.29
N ASP A 123 9.17 -10.10 9.76
CA ASP A 123 9.72 -11.13 8.89
C ASP A 123 8.61 -11.70 8.00
N ARG A 124 8.88 -12.01 6.73
CA ARG A 124 7.89 -12.56 5.79
C ARG A 124 7.35 -13.92 6.25
N LEU A 125 8.16 -14.70 6.95
CA LEU A 125 7.81 -16.03 7.47
C LEU A 125 7.26 -16.01 8.90
N ALA A 126 7.13 -14.82 9.50
CA ALA A 126 6.49 -14.67 10.81
C ALA A 126 5.08 -15.28 10.85
N ASP A 127 4.76 -15.94 11.95
CA ASP A 127 3.46 -16.54 12.20
C ASP A 127 3.13 -16.48 13.70
N GLY A 128 1.86 -16.24 14.01
CA GLY A 128 1.34 -16.08 15.37
C GLY A 128 1.61 -14.71 16.00
N ASP A 129 1.68 -14.72 17.34
CA ASP A 129 1.90 -13.52 18.15
C ASP A 129 3.39 -13.21 18.29
N VAL A 130 3.96 -12.56 17.28
CA VAL A 130 5.38 -12.21 17.23
C VAL A 130 5.60 -10.71 17.23
N ALA A 131 6.69 -10.25 17.84
CA ALA A 131 7.05 -8.84 17.82
C ALA A 131 7.54 -8.39 16.43
N PRO A 132 7.34 -7.11 16.05
CA PRO A 132 7.99 -6.55 14.86
C PRO A 132 9.51 -6.70 14.96
N LYS A 133 10.15 -7.04 13.84
CA LYS A 133 11.62 -7.07 13.68
C LYS A 133 12.21 -5.68 13.94
N ARG A 134 11.51 -4.64 13.49
CA ARG A 134 11.82 -3.22 13.80
C ARG A 134 10.57 -2.36 13.70
N VAL A 135 10.63 -1.20 14.34
CA VAL A 135 9.61 -0.15 14.27
C VAL A 135 10.29 1.17 13.92
N LEU A 136 9.87 1.80 12.83
CA LEU A 136 10.26 3.16 12.45
C LEU A 136 9.16 4.12 12.90
N ALA A 137 9.43 4.91 13.94
CA ALA A 137 8.47 5.82 14.53
C ALA A 137 9.12 6.86 15.45
N GLY A 138 8.39 7.95 15.72
CA GLY A 138 8.83 9.03 16.59
C GLY A 138 8.83 10.37 15.87
N PRO A 139 9.04 11.48 16.60
CA PRO A 139 8.88 12.83 16.07
C PRO A 139 9.83 13.16 14.91
N ASP A 140 11.07 12.65 14.93
CA ASP A 140 12.06 12.92 13.88
C ASP A 140 11.77 12.15 12.58
N THR A 141 10.97 11.09 12.64
CA THR A 141 10.52 10.38 11.43
C THR A 141 9.55 11.21 10.60
N LEU A 142 8.86 12.19 11.19
CA LEU A 142 7.76 12.94 10.56
C LEU A 142 6.55 12.09 10.14
N ILE A 143 6.47 10.82 10.56
CA ILE A 143 5.33 9.93 10.30
C ILE A 143 4.18 10.29 11.26
N ASN A 144 3.35 11.23 10.85
CA ASN A 144 2.27 11.82 11.67
C ASN A 144 0.89 11.80 10.99
N SER A 145 0.61 10.80 10.14
CA SER A 145 -0.69 10.63 9.48
C SER A 145 -1.60 9.66 10.25
N PRO A 146 -2.93 9.89 10.31
CA PRO A 146 -3.87 8.89 10.84
C PRO A 146 -3.86 7.60 10.01
N THR A 147 -3.50 7.70 8.73
CA THR A 147 -3.51 6.59 7.78
C THR A 147 -2.24 6.64 6.90
N PRO A 148 -1.05 6.39 7.46
CA PRO A 148 0.18 6.38 6.68
C PRO A 148 0.16 5.23 5.67
N GLN A 149 0.99 5.34 4.65
CA GLN A 149 1.16 4.31 3.63
C GLN A 149 2.62 4.16 3.27
N SER A 150 2.99 2.99 2.78
CA SER A 150 4.37 2.69 2.39
C SER A 150 4.44 1.98 1.05
N ALA A 151 5.58 2.18 0.39
CA ALA A 151 6.08 1.34 -0.68
C ALA A 151 7.59 1.17 -0.50
N VAL A 152 8.14 0.07 -0.99
CA VAL A 152 9.56 -0.27 -0.87
C VAL A 152 10.20 -0.22 -2.25
N ASP A 153 11.41 0.32 -2.31
CA ASP A 153 12.31 0.24 -3.45
C ASP A 153 13.47 -0.69 -3.06
N PRO A 154 13.39 -2.00 -3.38
CA PRO A 154 14.44 -2.95 -3.01
C PRO A 154 15.74 -2.69 -3.78
N ILE A 155 15.67 -2.18 -5.02
CA ILE A 155 16.85 -1.92 -5.86
C ILE A 155 17.69 -0.77 -5.28
N HIS A 156 17.03 0.31 -4.85
CA HIS A 156 17.71 1.48 -4.28
C HIS A 156 17.89 1.39 -2.76
N ASN A 157 17.43 0.31 -2.12
CA ASN A 157 17.38 0.13 -0.67
C ASN A 157 16.65 1.28 0.05
N LEU A 158 15.47 1.67 -0.45
CA LEU A 158 14.68 2.77 0.11
C LEU A 158 13.28 2.33 0.56
N LEU A 159 12.79 2.97 1.62
CA LEU A 159 11.40 2.94 2.06
C LEU A 159 10.77 4.31 1.80
N VAL A 160 9.67 4.33 1.06
CA VAL A 160 8.89 5.56 0.82
C VAL A 160 7.63 5.51 1.66
N VAL A 161 7.47 6.49 2.55
CA VAL A 161 6.30 6.64 3.41
C VAL A 161 5.53 7.89 3.02
N LYS A 162 4.25 7.72 2.67
CA LYS A 162 3.33 8.84 2.48
C LYS A 162 2.65 9.17 3.81
N SER A 163 2.94 10.36 4.34
CA SER A 163 2.41 10.80 5.63
C SER A 163 2.38 12.33 5.74
N GLY A 164 1.38 12.88 6.44
CA GLY A 164 1.35 14.30 6.79
C GLY A 164 1.34 15.28 5.60
N GLY A 165 0.84 14.84 4.44
CA GLY A 165 0.89 15.61 3.20
C GLY A 165 2.31 15.72 2.61
N ALA A 166 3.17 14.72 2.86
CA ALA A 166 4.52 14.61 2.33
C ALA A 166 4.82 13.18 1.86
N LEU A 167 5.86 13.05 1.02
CA LEU A 167 6.58 11.79 0.83
C LEU A 167 7.86 11.86 1.63
N LEU A 168 8.05 10.88 2.50
CA LEU A 168 9.20 10.74 3.38
C LEU A 168 10.01 9.55 2.88
N ILE A 169 11.27 9.77 2.54
CA ILE A 169 12.13 8.75 1.95
C ILE A 169 13.16 8.36 3.01
N PHE A 170 13.21 7.09 3.36
CA PHE A 170 14.12 6.53 4.35
C PHE A 170 15.02 5.48 3.72
N ASP A 171 16.11 5.14 4.42
CA ASP A 171 16.75 3.86 4.21
C ASP A 171 15.74 2.72 4.50
N ARG A 172 15.77 1.66 3.71
CA ARG A 172 14.86 0.50 3.86
C ARG A 172 14.94 -0.15 5.25
N GLU A 173 16.10 -0.09 5.89
CA GLU A 173 16.38 -0.67 7.20
C GLU A 173 16.16 0.32 8.35
N ALA A 174 15.71 1.55 8.07
CA ALA A 174 15.46 2.56 9.08
C ALA A 174 14.58 2.04 10.23
N SER A 175 14.97 2.40 11.45
CA SER A 175 14.32 1.96 12.68
C SER A 175 14.39 3.05 13.76
N GLY A 176 13.61 2.89 14.82
CA GLY A 176 13.52 3.88 15.88
C GLY A 176 13.05 5.24 15.35
N ASN A 177 13.60 6.31 15.91
CA ASN A 177 13.28 7.69 15.56
C ASN A 177 14.23 8.26 14.49
N THR A 178 14.44 7.50 13.41
CA THR A 178 15.37 7.89 12.33
C THR A 178 14.75 8.96 11.43
N LYS A 179 15.53 10.00 11.09
CA LYS A 179 15.11 11.06 10.16
C LYS A 179 15.01 10.54 8.72
N PRO A 180 14.07 11.04 7.91
CA PRO A 180 14.07 10.75 6.48
C PRO A 180 15.32 11.29 5.80
N LEU A 181 15.82 10.56 4.80
CA LEU A 181 16.88 10.97 3.89
C LEU A 181 16.44 12.16 3.02
N ARG A 182 15.16 12.18 2.63
CA ARG A 182 14.55 13.22 1.79
C ARG A 182 13.10 13.44 2.17
N VAL A 183 12.61 14.66 1.97
CA VAL A 183 11.22 15.04 2.23
C VAL A 183 10.68 15.80 1.03
N ILE A 184 9.79 15.16 0.27
CA ILE A 184 9.08 15.84 -0.82
C ILE A 184 7.81 16.46 -0.22
N LYS A 185 7.78 17.79 -0.14
CA LYS A 185 6.67 18.56 0.44
C LYS A 185 6.68 20.00 -0.05
N GLY A 186 5.50 20.54 -0.33
CA GLY A 186 5.32 21.96 -0.63
C GLY A 186 4.22 22.19 -1.66
N PRO A 187 3.96 23.45 -2.03
CA PRO A 187 2.90 23.79 -2.97
C PRO A 187 3.14 23.27 -4.39
N LYS A 188 4.39 23.18 -4.87
CA LYS A 188 4.72 22.67 -6.21
C LYS A 188 4.51 21.18 -6.34
N THR A 189 4.54 20.42 -5.24
CA THR A 189 4.26 18.97 -5.26
C THR A 189 2.83 18.65 -5.66
N GLY A 190 1.93 19.63 -5.81
CA GLY A 190 0.53 19.36 -6.11
C GLY A 190 -0.27 18.78 -4.93
N GLY A 191 0.40 18.31 -3.87
CA GLY A 191 -0.21 17.78 -2.65
C GLY A 191 -0.54 16.29 -2.76
N PHE A 192 -0.22 15.54 -1.71
CA PHE A 192 -0.43 14.09 -1.67
C PHE A 192 -1.78 13.76 -1.05
N GLY A 193 -2.67 13.17 -1.85
CA GLY A 193 -4.02 12.77 -1.44
C GLY A 193 -4.05 11.45 -0.67
N GLY A 194 -5.27 10.95 -0.42
CA GLY A 194 -5.52 9.56 -0.02
C GLY A 194 -5.21 8.57 -1.16
N GLY A 195 -5.57 7.28 -0.99
CA GLY A 195 -5.28 6.23 -2.00
C GLY A 195 -3.83 5.72 -1.93
N GLN A 196 -3.48 4.60 -2.57
CA GLN A 196 -2.20 3.90 -2.35
C GLN A 196 -0.96 4.66 -2.87
N ILE A 197 0.22 4.10 -2.60
CA ILE A 197 1.51 4.49 -3.16
C ILE A 197 2.16 3.24 -3.76
N ALA A 198 2.84 3.38 -4.89
CA ALA A 198 3.67 2.34 -5.48
C ALA A 198 5.02 2.92 -5.88
N VAL A 199 6.04 2.06 -5.92
CA VAL A 199 7.35 2.39 -6.46
C VAL A 199 7.61 1.47 -7.65
N TYR A 200 8.19 2.01 -8.72
CA TYR A 200 8.81 1.24 -9.79
C TYR A 200 10.34 1.28 -9.59
N PRO A 201 10.93 0.23 -8.99
CA PRO A 201 12.32 0.23 -8.54
C PRO A 201 13.33 0.44 -9.66
N GLU A 202 13.11 -0.11 -10.86
CA GLU A 202 14.09 -0.04 -11.96
C GLU A 202 14.45 1.39 -12.37
N LYS A 203 13.55 2.35 -12.13
CA LYS A 203 13.76 3.77 -12.43
C LYS A 203 13.74 4.66 -11.18
N GLY A 204 13.46 4.08 -10.01
CA GLY A 204 13.27 4.85 -8.78
C GLY A 204 12.08 5.82 -8.89
N TRP A 205 10.98 5.39 -9.54
CA TRP A 205 9.78 6.21 -9.67
C TRP A 205 8.80 5.94 -8.54
N ILE A 206 8.31 7.01 -7.92
CA ILE A 206 7.21 6.99 -6.96
C ILE A 206 5.93 7.38 -7.68
N LEU A 207 4.93 6.52 -7.64
CA LEU A 207 3.59 6.80 -8.16
C LEU A 207 2.60 6.91 -7.01
N THR A 208 1.93 8.05 -6.90
CA THR A 208 0.92 8.29 -5.88
C THR A 208 -0.11 9.29 -6.37
N ASN A 209 -1.26 9.32 -5.69
CA ASN A 209 -2.29 10.30 -5.91
C ASN A 209 -1.80 11.74 -5.60
N SER A 210 -2.17 12.66 -6.49
CA SER A 210 -1.98 14.10 -6.41
C SER A 210 -3.33 14.80 -6.52
N ARG A 211 -3.91 15.20 -5.39
CA ARG A 211 -5.28 15.72 -5.27
C ARG A 211 -6.35 14.74 -5.76
N ASP A 212 -6.81 14.90 -7.00
CA ASP A 212 -7.82 14.05 -7.64
C ASP A 212 -7.21 13.25 -8.81
N ASP A 213 -5.93 13.47 -9.11
CA ASP A 213 -5.20 12.88 -10.23
C ASP A 213 -4.06 12.00 -9.72
N TRP A 214 -3.26 11.44 -10.63
CA TRP A 214 -2.07 10.68 -10.29
C TRP A 214 -0.83 11.37 -10.82
N ALA A 215 0.28 11.15 -10.14
CA ALA A 215 1.51 11.80 -10.49
C ALA A 215 2.73 10.97 -10.10
N VAL A 216 3.85 11.33 -10.71
CA VAL A 216 5.11 10.59 -10.63
C VAL A 216 6.22 11.49 -10.13
N TRP A 217 6.96 11.01 -9.14
CA TRP A 217 8.19 11.62 -8.59
C TRP A 217 9.35 10.65 -8.65
N SER A 218 10.56 11.12 -8.37
CA SER A 218 11.72 10.27 -8.12
C SER A 218 11.91 10.01 -6.63
N VAL A 219 12.42 8.83 -6.29
CA VAL A 219 12.99 8.53 -4.97
C VAL A 219 14.21 9.41 -4.62
N MET A 220 14.74 10.15 -5.59
CA MET A 220 15.86 11.07 -5.41
C MET A 220 15.41 12.54 -5.24
N ASP A 221 14.14 12.85 -5.45
CA ASP A 221 13.61 14.21 -5.30
C ASP A 221 13.61 14.62 -3.81
N ASP A 222 13.83 15.91 -3.53
CA ASP A 222 13.84 16.47 -2.18
C ASP A 222 13.32 17.92 -2.19
N GLY A 223 12.55 18.30 -1.18
CA GLY A 223 11.93 19.61 -1.06
C GLY A 223 10.63 19.80 -1.86
N ASP A 224 10.39 21.05 -2.30
CA ASP A 224 9.18 21.45 -3.02
C ASP A 224 9.32 21.20 -4.53
N VAL A 225 9.21 19.93 -4.92
CA VAL A 225 9.44 19.48 -6.30
C VAL A 225 8.12 19.13 -7.00
N ALA A 226 7.92 19.71 -8.19
CA ALA A 226 6.78 19.38 -9.04
C ALA A 226 6.89 17.94 -9.59
N PRO A 227 5.76 17.24 -9.79
CA PRO A 227 5.82 15.91 -10.38
C PRO A 227 6.38 15.95 -11.80
N ARG A 228 7.08 14.89 -12.15
CA ARG A 228 7.63 14.66 -13.49
C ARG A 228 6.53 14.41 -14.52
N TRP A 229 5.50 13.68 -14.09
CA TRP A 229 4.32 13.40 -14.88
C TRP A 229 3.06 13.58 -14.05
N LYS A 230 1.99 14.02 -14.72
CA LYS A 230 0.63 14.06 -14.17
C LYS A 230 -0.27 13.27 -15.11
N ILE A 231 -1.15 12.47 -14.51
CA ILE A 231 -2.09 11.60 -15.19
C ILE A 231 -3.47 12.12 -14.79
N PRO A 232 -4.20 12.78 -15.70
CA PRO A 232 -5.44 13.50 -15.39
C PRO A 232 -6.63 12.52 -15.25
N VAL A 233 -6.52 11.59 -14.30
CA VAL A 233 -7.50 10.52 -14.09
C VAL A 233 -8.89 11.10 -13.87
N LYS A 234 -9.01 12.20 -13.11
CA LYS A 234 -10.32 12.82 -12.84
C LYS A 234 -11.05 13.20 -14.12
N GLU A 235 -10.34 13.82 -15.05
CA GLU A 235 -10.90 14.24 -16.34
C GLU A 235 -11.28 13.01 -17.17
N LEU A 236 -10.38 12.03 -17.26
CA LEU A 236 -10.54 10.85 -18.10
C LEU A 236 -11.66 9.91 -17.63
N VAL A 237 -11.99 9.90 -16.33
CA VAL A 237 -13.02 8.99 -15.79
C VAL A 237 -14.35 9.68 -15.47
N GLY A 238 -14.46 10.99 -15.66
CA GLY A 238 -15.69 11.75 -15.47
C GLY A 238 -15.96 12.25 -14.05
N GLY A 239 -14.91 12.54 -13.26
CA GLY A 239 -15.01 13.20 -11.96
C GLY A 239 -14.83 12.28 -10.73
N GLY A 240 -14.96 12.88 -9.53
CA GLY A 240 -14.83 12.22 -8.23
C GLY A 240 -13.42 12.25 -7.61
N ARG A 241 -13.33 12.04 -6.29
CA ARG A 241 -12.06 11.81 -5.58
C ARG A 241 -11.56 10.41 -5.92
N GLN A 242 -10.34 10.32 -6.44
CA GLN A 242 -9.72 9.05 -6.83
C GLN A 242 -8.94 8.43 -5.65
N ASN A 243 -9.66 8.02 -4.61
CA ASN A 243 -9.09 7.30 -3.48
C ASN A 243 -8.98 5.81 -3.80
N ALA A 244 -8.06 5.39 -4.65
CA ALA A 244 -7.91 3.95 -4.87
C ALA A 244 -6.50 3.52 -5.28
N GLY A 245 -6.34 2.20 -5.39
CA GLY A 245 -5.05 1.56 -5.59
C GLY A 245 -4.47 1.81 -6.98
N ILE A 246 -3.16 1.54 -7.09
CA ILE A 246 -2.43 1.55 -8.34
C ILE A 246 -1.70 0.22 -8.49
N ALA A 247 -1.66 -0.29 -9.71
CA ALA A 247 -0.75 -1.36 -10.11
C ALA A 247 0.11 -0.88 -11.27
N ILE A 248 1.40 -1.19 -11.21
CA ILE A 248 2.37 -0.92 -12.27
C ILE A 248 2.63 -2.24 -12.98
N ILE A 249 2.55 -2.24 -14.30
CA ILE A 249 2.64 -3.48 -15.11
C ILE A 249 3.69 -3.29 -16.21
N PRO A 250 5.00 -3.38 -15.87
CA PRO A 250 6.09 -3.07 -16.79
C PRO A 250 6.05 -3.91 -18.07
N LYS A 251 5.68 -5.20 -17.97
CA LYS A 251 5.61 -6.12 -19.11
C LYS A 251 4.73 -5.61 -20.25
N PHE A 252 3.66 -4.87 -19.93
CA PHE A 252 2.74 -4.32 -20.93
C PHE A 252 2.88 -2.80 -21.07
N LYS A 253 3.84 -2.20 -20.38
CA LYS A 253 4.01 -0.75 -20.26
C LYS A 253 2.71 -0.06 -19.82
N GLU A 254 2.02 -0.66 -18.86
CA GLU A 254 0.72 -0.22 -18.39
C GLU A 254 0.75 0.19 -16.91
N ILE A 255 -0.15 1.08 -16.54
CA ILE A 255 -0.57 1.26 -15.14
C ILE A 255 -2.08 1.04 -15.05
N MET A 256 -2.54 0.45 -13.95
CA MET A 256 -3.96 0.28 -13.64
C MET A 256 -4.30 1.09 -12.40
N ILE A 257 -5.38 1.85 -12.48
CA ILE A 257 -5.86 2.71 -11.40
C ILE A 257 -7.29 2.30 -11.10
N ALA A 258 -7.54 1.93 -9.85
CA ALA A 258 -8.90 1.75 -9.37
C ALA A 258 -9.49 3.14 -9.07
N CYS A 259 -10.78 3.32 -9.40
CA CYS A 259 -11.52 4.57 -9.24
C CYS A 259 -12.74 4.30 -8.35
N SER A 260 -12.54 4.33 -7.03
CA SER A 260 -13.50 3.81 -6.05
C SER A 260 -14.87 4.50 -6.07
N GLN A 261 -14.93 5.79 -6.41
CA GLN A 261 -16.19 6.54 -6.49
C GLN A 261 -16.97 6.29 -7.79
N MET A 262 -16.32 5.67 -8.78
CA MET A 262 -16.88 5.45 -10.11
C MET A 262 -17.14 3.97 -10.41
N ASN A 263 -16.77 3.06 -9.50
CA ASN A 263 -16.82 1.60 -9.70
C ASN A 263 -16.12 1.16 -10.99
N LYS A 264 -14.94 1.74 -11.27
CA LYS A 264 -14.14 1.45 -12.46
C LYS A 264 -12.71 1.11 -12.08
N VAL A 265 -12.08 0.27 -12.89
CA VAL A 265 -10.62 0.17 -12.98
C VAL A 265 -10.26 0.63 -14.39
N VAL A 266 -9.28 1.53 -14.50
CA VAL A 266 -8.84 2.10 -15.77
C VAL A 266 -7.38 1.75 -15.99
N THR A 267 -7.08 1.24 -17.17
CA THR A 267 -5.73 0.93 -17.62
C THR A 267 -5.23 2.05 -18.53
N PHE A 268 -4.03 2.54 -18.25
CA PHE A 268 -3.33 3.51 -19.09
C PHE A 268 -2.10 2.83 -19.67
N TYR A 269 -1.95 2.88 -20.99
CA TYR A 269 -0.69 2.59 -21.65
C TYR A 269 0.24 3.80 -21.48
N PHE A 270 1.41 3.60 -20.87
CA PHE A 270 2.33 4.67 -20.49
C PHE A 270 3.80 4.24 -20.70
N PRO A 271 4.26 4.11 -21.96
CA PRO A 271 5.58 3.57 -22.28
C PRO A 271 6.74 4.38 -21.74
N GLU A 272 6.62 5.70 -21.71
CA GLU A 272 7.67 6.62 -21.27
C GLU A 272 8.01 6.46 -19.78
N LEU A 273 7.11 5.86 -18.98
CA LEU A 273 7.40 5.53 -17.59
C LEU A 273 8.46 4.44 -17.45
N PHE A 274 8.55 3.56 -18.45
CA PHE A 274 9.36 2.32 -18.43
C PHE A 274 10.62 2.40 -19.30
N GLU A 275 10.70 3.40 -20.18
CA GLU A 275 11.85 3.63 -21.08
C GLU A 275 13.05 4.27 -20.40
#